data_AF-A0A9E1B2B5-F1
#
_entry.id   AF-A0A9E1B2B5-F1
#
_cell.length_a   1.000
_cell.length_b   1.000
_cell.length_c   1.000
_cell.angle_alpha   90.00
_cell.angle_beta   90.00
_cell.angle_gamma   90.00
#
_symmetry.space_group_name_H-M   'P 1'
#
loop_
_entity.id
_entity.type
_entity.pdbx_description
1 polymer ?
#
loop_
_entity_poly.entity_id
_entity_poly.type
_entity_poly.pdbx_seq_one_letter_code
_entity_poly.pdbx_strand_id
1 'polypeptide(L)' 'MVQLNLEIVLSQRLYPGKPMYLEVRTWNTRAVRCYEKAGFRVVGEPVKRVTHSGEGTFYHMVRQAQG' A
#
# COMPACT_ATOMS: atom_id res chain seq x y z
N MET A 1 7.94 3.57 -9.33
CA MET A 1 7.31 4.75 -8.69
C MET A 1 6.42 5.51 -9.67
N VAL A 2 6.86 5.77 -10.91
CA VAL A 2 6.04 6.46 -11.94
C VAL A 2 4.67 5.80 -12.13
N GLN A 3 4.60 4.48 -12.21
CA GLN A 3 3.33 3.75 -12.40
C GLN A 3 2.34 3.90 -11.23
N LEU A 4 2.84 3.87 -9.98
CA LEU A 4 2.00 4.04 -8.78
C LEU A 4 1.32 5.42 -8.74
N ASN A 5 2.02 6.47 -9.17
CA ASN A 5 1.44 7.82 -9.17
C ASN A 5 0.27 7.94 -10.16
N LEU A 6 0.37 7.31 -11.33
CA LEU A 6 -0.73 7.27 -12.29
C LEU A 6 -1.94 6.51 -11.72
N GLU A 7 -1.72 5.37 -11.08
CA GLU A 7 -2.78 4.58 -10.43
C GLU A 7 -3.48 5.38 -9.33
N ILE A 8 -2.74 6.15 -8.54
CA ILE A 8 -3.31 7.05 -7.52
C ILE A 8 -4.20 8.11 -8.16
N VAL A 9 -3.74 8.77 -9.21
CA VAL A 9 -4.51 9.82 -9.91
C VAL A 9 -5.79 9.23 -10.50
N LEU A 10 -5.71 8.07 -11.14
CA LEU A 10 -6.87 7.38 -11.72
C LEU A 10 -7.85 6.93 -10.64
N SER A 11 -7.35 6.36 -9.53
CA SER A 11 -8.18 5.93 -8.40
C SER A 11 -8.95 7.11 -7.81
N GLN A 12 -8.30 8.24 -7.57
CA GLN A 12 -8.96 9.45 -7.06
C GLN A 12 -10.02 10.00 -8.03
N ARG A 13 -9.75 9.94 -9.34
CA ARG A 13 -10.68 10.44 -10.37
C ARG A 13 -11.90 9.53 -10.56
N LEU A 14 -11.69 8.21 -10.59
CA LEU A 14 -12.73 7.24 -10.89
C LEU A 14 -13.54 6.83 -9.65
N TYR A 15 -12.91 6.91 -8.47
CA TYR A 15 -13.49 6.50 -7.20
C TYR A 15 -13.20 7.53 -6.10
N PRO A 16 -13.68 8.78 -6.25
CA PRO A 16 -13.52 9.79 -5.22
C PRO A 16 -14.10 9.28 -3.89
N GLY A 17 -13.39 9.54 -2.79
CA GLY A 17 -13.77 9.06 -1.46
C GLY A 17 -13.36 7.62 -1.13
N LYS A 18 -12.87 6.80 -2.08
CA LYS A 18 -12.37 5.45 -1.77
C LYS A 18 -10.87 5.46 -1.43
N PRO A 19 -10.47 4.96 -0.24
CA PRO A 19 -9.06 4.81 0.08
C PRO A 19 -8.43 3.69 -0.77
N MET A 20 -7.13 3.82 -1.04
CA MET A 20 -6.34 2.76 -1.68
C MET A 20 -5.68 1.88 -0.62
N TYR A 21 -5.59 0.58 -0.91
CA TYR A 21 -5.01 -0.43 -0.01
C TYR A 21 -3.98 -1.27 -0.75
N LEU A 22 -2.90 -1.64 -0.06
CA LEU A 22 -1.95 -2.64 -0.53
C LEU A 22 -1.35 -3.42 0.65
N GLU A 23 -0.83 -4.61 0.35
CA GLU A 23 0.02 -5.39 1.26
C GLU A 23 1.46 -5.36 0.77
N VAL A 24 2.41 -5.16 1.69
CA VAL A 24 3.85 -5.18 1.38
C VAL A 24 4.60 -6.01 2.41
N ARG A 25 5.53 -6.86 1.96
CA ARG A 25 6.39 -7.64 2.87
C ARG A 25 7.21 -6.70 3.75
N THR A 26 7.22 -6.94 5.06
CA THR A 26 7.84 -6.03 6.05
C THR A 26 9.34 -5.84 5.83
N TRP A 27 10.01 -6.87 5.31
CA TRP A 27 11.45 -6.81 5.02
C TRP A 27 11.78 -5.93 3.81
N ASN A 28 10.82 -5.63 2.93
CA ASN A 28 11.06 -4.80 1.75
C ASN A 28 10.98 -3.31 2.10
N THR A 29 11.92 -2.85 2.93
CA THR A 29 11.99 -1.47 3.43
C THR A 29 12.02 -0.45 2.29
N ARG A 30 12.61 -0.80 1.13
CA ARG A 30 12.61 0.05 -0.06
C ARG A 30 11.20 0.31 -0.58
N ALA A 31 10.40 -0.74 -0.74
CA ALA A 31 9.01 -0.60 -1.19
C ALA A 31 8.16 0.15 -0.16
N VAL A 32 8.29 -0.20 1.13
CA VAL A 32 7.59 0.49 2.23
C VAL A 32 7.83 2.00 2.16
N ARG A 33 9.10 2.45 2.09
CA ARG A 33 9.44 3.88 2.00
C ARG A 33 8.90 4.56 0.74
N CYS A 34 8.83 3.84 -0.39
CA CYS A 34 8.22 4.36 -1.61
C CYS A 34 6.72 4.60 -1.43
N TYR A 35 6.01 3.67 -0.79
CA TYR A 35 4.58 3.81 -0.52
C TYR A 35 4.30 4.91 0.50
N GLU A 36 5.13 5.02 1.55
CA GLU A 36 5.03 6.12 2.52
C GLU A 36 5.16 7.49 1.84
N LYS A 37 6.13 7.65 0.94
CA LYS A 37 6.30 8.88 0.14
C LYS A 37 5.11 9.17 -0.77
N ALA A 38 4.40 8.14 -1.22
CA ALA A 38 3.18 8.27 -2.02
C ALA A 38 1.92 8.55 -1.17
N GLY A 39 2.07 8.65 0.15
CA GLY A 39 0.99 8.98 1.09
C GLY A 39 0.29 7.77 1.70
N PHE A 40 0.80 6.56 1.52
CA PHE A 40 0.31 5.39 2.23
C PHE A 40 0.86 5.36 3.67
N ARG A 41 0.10 4.78 4.59
CA ARG A 41 0.50 4.56 5.99
C ARG A 41 0.23 3.12 6.38
N VAL A 42 1.12 2.53 7.18
CA VAL A 42 0.86 1.24 7.81
C VAL A 42 -0.35 1.38 8.74
N VAL A 43 -1.27 0.41 8.69
CA VAL A 43 -2.45 0.35 9.55
C VAL A 43 -2.50 -1.00 10.26
N GLY A 44 -2.70 -0.96 11.58
CA GLY A 44 -2.73 -2.16 12.41
C GLY A 44 -1.37 -2.86 12.54
N GLU A 45 -1.41 -4.05 13.13
CA GLU A 45 -0.23 -4.88 13.34
C GLU A 45 0.17 -5.66 12.07
N PRO A 46 1.47 -5.97 11.89
CA PRO A 46 1.91 -6.81 10.79
C PRO A 46 1.27 -8.20 10.85
N VAL A 47 0.81 -8.70 9.71
CA VAL A 47 0.14 -10.01 9.62
C VAL A 47 1.07 -11.06 9.04
N LYS A 48 1.03 -12.28 9.58
CA LYS A 48 1.67 -13.44 8.97
C LYS A 48 0.73 -14.07 7.95
N ARG A 49 1.23 -14.36 6.76
CA ARG A 49 0.50 -15.07 5.70
C ARG A 49 1.40 -16.07 5.01
N VAL A 50 0.83 -17.22 4.66
CA VAL A 50 1.46 -18.17 3.75
C VAL A 50 1.09 -17.77 2.32
N THR A 51 2.11 -17.53 1.51
CA THR A 51 1.97 -17.26 0.07
C THR A 51 2.57 -18.41 -0.72
N HIS A 52 2.45 -18.40 -2.05
CA HIS A 52 3.11 -19.38 -2.90
C HIS A 52 4.64 -19.41 -2.69
N SER A 53 5.25 -18.29 -2.28
CA SER A 53 6.68 -18.20 -1.93
C SER A 53 6.99 -18.55 -0.47
N GLY A 54 6.05 -19.18 0.25
CA GLY A 54 6.17 -19.51 1.68
C GLY A 54 5.62 -18.43 2.60
N GLU A 55 5.85 -18.60 3.91
CA GLU A 55 5.42 -17.68 4.95
C GLU A 55 6.06 -16.28 4.76
N GLY A 56 5.30 -15.24 5.08
CA GLY A 56 5.75 -13.87 5.09
C GLY A 56 5.02 -13.04 6.12
N THR A 57 5.67 -11.99 6.59
CA THR A 57 5.02 -10.93 7.37
C THR A 57 4.77 -9.73 6.47
N PHE A 58 3.57 -9.16 6.55
CA PHE A 58 3.09 -8.10 5.68
C PHE A 58 2.57 -6.91 6.48
N TYR A 59 2.90 -5.71 6.02
CA TYR A 59 2.18 -4.50 6.41
C TYR A 59 0.95 -4.34 5.53
N HIS A 60 -0.16 -4.00 6.16
CA HIS A 60 -1.31 -3.40 5.49
C HIS A 60 -1.06 -1.90 5.38
N MET A 61 -1.06 -1.36 4.17
CA MET A 61 -0.84 0.06 3.95
C MET A 61 -2.03 0.72 3.25
N VAL A 62 -2.48 1.85 3.78
CA VAL A 62 -3.65 2.59 3.28
C VAL A 62 -3.26 4.02 2.92
N ARG A 63 -3.74 4.49 1.77
CA ARG A 63 -3.76 5.90 1.39
C ARG A 63 -5.20 6.39 1.43
N GLN A 64 -5.49 7.33 2.33
CA GLN A 64 -6.83 7.89 2.46
C GLN A 64 -7.26 8.62 1.18
N ALA A 65 -8.56 8.58 0.88
CA ALA A 65 -9.12 9.45 -0.14
C ALA A 65 -9.01 10.90 0.32
N GLN A 66 -8.71 11.80 -0.62
CA GLN A 66 -8.85 13.24 -0.36
C GLN A 66 -10.34 13.55 -0.61
N GLY A 67 -11.00 14.05 0.43
CA GLY A 67 -12.39 14.49 0.38
C GLY A 67 -12.56 15.79 -0.39
#